data_AF-A0A645HW87-F1
#
_entry.id   AF-A0A645HW87-F1
#
_cell.length_a   1.000
_cell.length_b   1.000
_cell.length_c   1.000
_cell.angle_alpha   90.00
_cell.angle_beta   90.00
_cell.angle_gamma   90.00
#
_symmetry.space_group_name_H-M   'P 1'
#
loop_
_entity.id
_entity.type
_entity.pdbx_description
1 polymer ?
#
loop_
_entity_poly.entity_id
_entity_poly.type
_entity_poly.pdbx_seq_one_letter_code
_entity_poly.pdbx_strand_id
1 'polypeptide(L)'
;MTAYPYLEFGHINGITRQISPTQERGSYLVEVQIGEKLVTSSKKELQMSGNLSATAEIITENRRLIERIFAPIKKLSLFSR
;
A
#
# COMPACT_ATOMS: atom_id res chain seq x y z
N MET A 1 -17.27 13.23 0.63
CA MET A 1 -16.77 13.53 2.00
C MET A 1 -16.13 12.26 2.52
N THR A 2 -14.88 12.30 2.94
CA THR A 2 -14.23 11.13 3.55
C THR A 2 -14.68 11.02 5.01
N ALA A 3 -15.27 9.90 5.40
CA ALA A 3 -15.73 9.68 6.77
C ALA A 3 -14.58 9.62 7.79
N TYR A 4 -13.37 9.26 7.31
CA TYR A 4 -12.18 9.08 8.15
C TYR A 4 -10.98 9.83 7.55
N PRO A 5 -10.73 11.10 7.96
CA PRO A 5 -9.58 11.86 7.50
C PRO A 5 -8.25 11.22 7.93
N TYR A 6 -7.31 11.07 6.98
CA TYR A 6 -6.01 10.45 7.23
C TYR A 6 -5.21 11.11 8.38
N LEU A 7 -5.25 12.45 8.49
CA LEU A 7 -4.52 13.18 9.55
C LEU A 7 -4.98 12.81 10.97
N GLU A 8 -6.24 12.43 11.15
CA GLU A 8 -6.81 12.12 12.46
C GLU A 8 -6.86 10.61 12.72
N PHE A 9 -7.23 9.84 11.69
CA PHE A 9 -7.44 8.40 11.82
C PHE A 9 -6.22 7.57 11.42
N GLY A 10 -5.27 8.10 10.65
CA GLY A 10 -4.12 7.36 10.15
C GLY A 10 -4.45 6.47 8.94
N HIS A 11 -3.68 5.39 8.76
CA HIS A 11 -3.85 4.42 7.68
C HIS A 11 -4.16 3.02 8.21
N ILE A 12 -4.66 2.17 7.32
CA ILE A 12 -4.78 0.73 7.54
C ILE A 12 -3.83 0.03 6.58
N ASN A 13 -3.01 -0.86 7.12
CA ASN A 13 -2.12 -1.68 6.30
C ASN A 13 -2.90 -2.88 5.74
N GLY A 14 -2.67 -3.17 4.47
CA GLY A 14 -3.22 -4.33 3.78
C GLY A 14 -2.14 -5.01 2.95
N ILE A 15 -2.40 -6.26 2.60
CA ILE A 15 -1.53 -7.07 1.75
C ILE A 15 -2.28 -7.37 0.46
N THR A 16 -1.66 -7.08 -0.68
CA THR A 16 -2.22 -7.44 -1.99
C THR A 16 -2.31 -8.96 -2.10
N ARG A 17 -3.52 -9.48 -2.31
CA ARG A 17 -3.77 -10.92 -2.42
C ARG A 17 -3.90 -11.38 -3.85
N GLN A 18 -4.58 -10.58 -4.68
CA GLN A 18 -4.76 -10.88 -6.09
C GLN A 18 -4.82 -9.59 -6.91
N ILE A 19 -4.27 -9.66 -8.12
CA ILE A 19 -4.42 -8.63 -9.15
C ILE A 19 -5.11 -9.31 -10.33
N SER A 20 -6.17 -8.69 -10.85
CA SER A 20 -6.86 -9.18 -12.03
C SER A 20 -5.90 -9.25 -13.23
N PRO A 21 -5.90 -10.35 -14.00
CA PRO A 21 -5.07 -10.47 -15.20
C PRO A 21 -5.57 -9.57 -16.34
N THR A 22 -6.82 -9.14 -16.28
CA THR A 22 -7.44 -8.28 -17.29
C THR A 22 -7.76 -6.91 -16.72
N GLN A 23 -7.54 -5.87 -17.52
CA GLN A 23 -7.91 -4.51 -17.20
C GLN A 23 -9.39 -4.24 -17.50
N GLU A 24 -10.03 -3.41 -16.69
CA GLU A 24 -11.33 -2.82 -16.94
C GLU A 24 -11.17 -1.30 -16.99
N ARG A 25 -11.56 -0.66 -18.11
CA ARG A 25 -11.50 0.81 -18.30
C ARG A 25 -10.13 1.43 -17.96
N GLY A 26 -9.05 0.74 -18.31
CA GLY A 26 -7.68 1.21 -18.04
C GLY A 26 -7.20 1.02 -16.60
N SER A 27 -7.95 0.31 -15.75
CA SER A 27 -7.58 0.00 -14.38
C SER A 27 -7.58 -1.51 -14.13
N TYR A 28 -6.70 -1.97 -13.24
CA TYR A 28 -6.70 -3.34 -12.76
C TYR A 28 -7.45 -3.43 -11.44
N LEU A 29 -8.30 -4.45 -11.30
CA LEU A 29 -8.90 -4.76 -10.01
C LEU A 29 -7.85 -5.42 -9.11
N VAL A 30 -7.67 -4.88 -7.91
CA VAL A 30 -6.73 -5.40 -6.92
C VAL A 30 -7.51 -5.78 -5.67
N GLU A 31 -7.44 -7.05 -5.28
CA GLU A 31 -7.96 -7.53 -4.01
C GLU A 31 -6.90 -7.37 -2.93
N VAL A 32 -7.26 -6.66 -1.86
CA VAL A 32 -6.38 -6.37 -0.73
C VAL A 32 -6.96 -7.04 0.52
N GLN A 33 -6.15 -7.88 1.15
CA GLN A 33 -6.48 -8.45 2.45
C GLN A 33 -6.08 -7.45 3.54
N ILE A 34 -7.04 -7.10 4.38
CA ILE A 34 -6.84 -6.31 5.58
C ILE A 34 -6.95 -7.26 6.78
N GLY A 35 -6.27 -6.95 7.90
CA GLY A 35 -6.36 -7.76 9.12
C GLY A 35 -7.80 -7.88 9.66
N GLU A 36 -8.01 -8.79 10.61
CA GLU A 36 -9.35 -9.11 11.16
C GLU A 36 -10.12 -7.91 11.71
N LYS A 37 -9.42 -6.83 12.08
CA LYS A 37 -10.01 -5.59 12.54
C LYS A 37 -9.50 -4.42 11.72
N LEU A 38 -10.39 -3.47 11.43
CA LEU A 38 -10.04 -2.18 10.82
C LEU A 38 -9.44 -1.23 11.86
N VAL A 39 -8.32 -1.65 12.47
CA VAL A 39 -7.57 -0.82 13.42
C VAL A 39 -6.55 -0.02 12.65
N THR A 40 -6.63 1.31 12.78
CA THR A 40 -5.71 2.21 12.12
C THR A 40 -4.36 2.30 12.82
N SER A 41 -3.36 2.88 12.17
CA SER A 41 -2.07 3.22 12.77
C SER A 41 -2.20 4.13 14.01
N SER A 42 -3.29 4.91 14.10
CA SER A 42 -3.62 5.74 15.27
C SER A 42 -4.38 4.99 16.36
N LYS A 43 -4.48 3.65 16.26
CA LYS A 43 -5.19 2.75 17.19
C LYS A 43 -6.69 3.05 17.30
N LYS A 44 -7.30 3.65 16.27
CA LYS A 44 -8.75 3.85 16.19
C LYS A 44 -9.37 2.68 15.42
N GLU A 45 -10.48 2.14 15.90
CA GLU A 45 -11.24 1.10 15.21
C GLU A 45 -12.29 1.74 14.30
N LEU A 46 -12.26 1.42 13.01
CA LEU A 46 -13.24 1.92 12.04
C LEU A 46 -14.47 1.02 12.02
N GLN A 47 -15.65 1.63 12.04
CA GLN A 47 -16.92 0.92 11.86
C GLN A 47 -17.14 0.67 10.36
N MET A 48 -17.36 -0.60 9.98
CA MET A 48 -17.72 -0.98 8.61
C MET A 48 -19.17 -0.59 8.32
N SER A 49 -19.39 0.62 7.81
CA SER A 49 -20.69 1.05 7.29
C SER A 49 -20.74 0.89 5.77
N GLY A 50 -21.05 -0.32 5.29
CA GLY A 50 -21.23 -0.59 3.85
C GLY A 50 -19.99 -0.28 3.00
N ASN A 51 -20.20 0.38 1.85
CA ASN A 51 -19.13 0.70 0.90
C ASN A 51 -18.30 1.90 1.38
N LEU A 52 -17.14 1.63 1.97
CA LEU A 52 -16.16 2.65 2.33
C LEU A 52 -15.29 3.00 1.12
N SER A 53 -15.24 4.29 0.76
CA SER A 53 -14.27 4.79 -0.21
C SER A 53 -12.99 5.21 0.49
N ALA A 54 -11.85 4.78 -0.05
CA ALA A 54 -10.53 5.14 0.44
C ALA A 54 -9.56 5.33 -0.73
N THR A 55 -8.50 6.10 -0.48
CA THR A 55 -7.32 6.15 -1.35
C THR A 55 -6.26 5.24 -0.75
N ALA A 56 -5.62 4.43 -1.58
CA ALA A 56 -4.55 3.52 -1.17
C ALA A 56 -3.24 3.88 -1.88
N GLU A 57 -2.13 3.78 -1.16
CA GLU A 57 -0.79 3.83 -1.72
C GLU A 57 -0.24 2.40 -1.84
N ILE A 58 0.19 2.02 -3.04
CA ILE A 58 0.75 0.68 -3.30
C ILE A 58 2.27 0.76 -3.18
N ILE A 59 2.81 0.03 -2.21
CA ILE A 59 4.25 -0.09 -2.00
C ILE A 59 4.74 -1.29 -2.83
N THR A 60 5.38 -1.04 -3.97
CA THR A 60 5.94 -2.08 -4.85
C THR A 60 7.32 -2.55 -4.41
N GLU A 61 8.05 -1.73 -3.66
CA GLU A 61 9.38 -2.06 -3.14
C GLU A 61 9.57 -1.45 -1.75
N ASN A 62 9.87 -2.30 -0.77
CA ASN A 62 10.22 -1.84 0.58
C ASN A 62 11.75 -1.71 0.69
N ARG A 63 12.31 -0.66 0.10
CA ARG A 63 13.75 -0.37 0.20
C ARG A 63 14.04 0.46 1.43
N ARG A 64 15.03 0.05 2.22
CA ARG A 64 15.54 0.90 3.30
C ARG A 64 16.19 2.13 2.68
N LEU A 65 16.06 3.30 3.32
CA LEU A 65 16.70 4.55 2.86
C LEU A 65 18.19 4.37 2.53
N ILE A 66 18.90 3.61 3.37
CA ILE A 66 20.32 3.29 3.18
C ILE A 66 20.60 2.49 1.91
N GLU A 67 19.68 1.59 1.52
CA GLU A 67 19.79 0.84 0.27
C GLU A 67 19.57 1.75 -0.94
N ARG A 68 18.75 2.80 -0.83
CA ARG A 68 18.60 3.82 -1.87
C ARG A 68 19.88 4.63 -2.06
N ILE A 69 20.59 4.94 -0.97
CA ILE A 69 21.87 5.65 -1.00
C ILE A 69 22.96 4.79 -1.65
N PHE A 70 23.03 3.50 -1.34
CA PHE A 70 24.05 2.58 -1.87
C PHE A 70 23.67 1.89 -3.20
N ALA A 71 22.45 2.09 -3.71
CA ALA A 71 22.01 1.53 -4.99
C ALA A 71 22.92 1.86 -6.19
N PRO A 72 23.47 3.09 -6.34
CA PRO A 72 24.38 3.42 -7.44
C PRO A 72 25.67 2.60 -7.41
N ILE A 73 26.20 2.33 -6.21
CA ILE A 73 27.47 1.60 -6.02
C ILE A 73 27.32 0.12 -6.39
N LYS A 74 26.18 -0.50 -6.03
CA LYS A 74 25.85 -1.87 -6.49
C LYS A 74 25.74 -1.97 -8.01
N LYS A 75 25.25 -0.93 -8.69
CA LYS A 75 25.10 -0.93 -10.15
C LYS A 75 26.45 -0.94 -10.88
N LEU A 76 27.48 -0.35 -10.29
CA LEU A 76 28.84 -0.30 -10.84
C LEU A 76 29.60 -1.62 -10.67
N SER A 77 29.41 -2.34 -9.56
CA SER A 77 30.06 -3.65 -9.37
C SER A 77 29.50 -4.76 -10.25
N LEU A 78 28.28 -4.60 -10.77
CA LEU A 78 27.65 -5.49 -11.74
C LEU A 78 28.11 -5.27 -13.20
N PHE A 79 28.74 -4.12 -13.51
CA PHE A 79 29.22 -3.78 -14.86
C PHE A 79 30.63 -4.34 -15.17
N SER A 80 31.28 -4.96 -14.18
CA SER A 80 32.64 -5.53 -14.30
C SER A 80 32.65 -7.05 -14.57
N ARG A 81 31.60 -7.59 -15.20
CA ARG A 81 31.55 -9.00 -15.65
C ARG A 81 31.19 -9.09 -17.12
#